data_AF-A0A421B2I0-F1
#
_entry.id   AF-A0A421B2I0-F1
#
_cell.length_a   1.000
_cell.length_b   1.000
_cell.length_c   1.000
_cell.angle_alpha   90.00
_cell.angle_beta   90.00
_cell.angle_gamma   90.00
#
_symmetry.space_group_name_H-M   'P 1'
#
loop_
_entity.id
_entity.type
_entity.pdbx_description
1 polymer ?
#
loop_
_entity_poly.entity_id
_entity_poly.type
_entity_poly.pdbx_seq_one_letter_code
_entity_poly.pdbx_strand_id
1 'polypeptide(L)'
;MPIPVPDALAAYYAKQSPEHLPWLRALPTLADTMLDRWSLKVDGPARHGMVALVIPVVRPDRTPAVLKLQPRDEENDGEPLALRHWAGNAAVHLLDHDEPTGSMLLERLIASRPLSALPASEGIAVIADLLSHLHVPAPPGIRTLTDIATAMLAERPLLNRLTNPSERTLAITCADATAAAISEPGNRLLHWDLHYDNVLASSRTPWLAIDPKPISGHPAFDLMPALDNNFHTPTDLLHRFDHLTESLSLDRPTAAAWTLARTLQNTLWSLHDGDTTLDPVQAAIAQTLLSR
;
A
#
# COMPACT_ATOMS: atom_id res chain seq x y z
N MET A 1 -6.87 -30.21 -9.90
CA MET A 1 -6.19 -29.69 -11.11
C MET A 1 -5.32 -28.55 -10.61
N PRO A 2 -4.00 -28.56 -10.84
CA PRO A 2 -3.10 -27.60 -10.20
C PRO A 2 -3.51 -26.18 -10.60
N ILE A 3 -3.50 -25.25 -9.65
CA ILE A 3 -3.81 -23.86 -9.94
C ILE A 3 -2.71 -23.28 -10.83
N PRO A 4 -3.05 -22.77 -12.03
CA PRO A 4 -2.07 -22.17 -12.90
C PRO A 4 -1.56 -20.86 -12.31
N VAL A 5 -0.24 -20.67 -12.31
CA VAL A 5 0.38 -19.39 -11.99
C VAL A 5 0.24 -18.47 -13.20
N PRO A 6 -0.34 -17.26 -13.06
CA PRO A 6 -0.44 -16.32 -14.17
C PRO A 6 0.94 -15.93 -14.73
N ASP A 7 1.09 -15.95 -16.06
CA ASP A 7 2.36 -15.63 -16.73
C ASP A 7 2.89 -14.23 -16.37
N ALA A 8 2.00 -13.26 -16.19
CA ALA A 8 2.36 -11.90 -15.80
C ALA A 8 2.96 -11.84 -14.38
N LEU A 9 2.43 -12.62 -13.44
CA LEU A 9 2.99 -12.73 -12.08
C LEU A 9 4.39 -13.39 -12.13
N ALA A 10 4.55 -14.42 -12.95
CA ALA A 10 5.84 -15.07 -13.13
C ALA A 10 6.89 -14.13 -13.76
N ALA A 11 6.48 -13.36 -14.77
CA ALA A 11 7.33 -12.36 -15.41
C ALA A 11 7.74 -11.24 -14.46
N TYR A 12 6.82 -10.78 -13.59
CA TYR A 12 7.14 -9.80 -12.55
C TYR A 12 8.27 -10.28 -11.66
N TYR A 13 8.13 -11.46 -11.04
CA TYR A 13 9.15 -12.02 -10.15
C TYR A 13 10.49 -12.29 -10.85
N ALA A 14 10.46 -12.77 -12.09
CA ALA A 14 11.68 -13.00 -12.85
C ALA A 14 12.47 -11.71 -13.12
N LYS A 15 11.78 -10.57 -13.23
CA LYS A 15 12.39 -9.27 -13.53
C LYS A 15 12.76 -8.48 -12.27
N GLN A 16 11.82 -8.37 -11.33
CA GLN A 16 11.91 -7.41 -10.23
C GLN A 16 12.37 -8.03 -8.91
N SER A 17 12.14 -9.33 -8.70
CA SER A 17 12.46 -9.98 -7.42
C SER A 17 12.85 -11.45 -7.63
N PRO A 18 13.97 -11.73 -8.35
CA PRO A 18 14.38 -13.09 -8.70
C PRO A 18 14.64 -13.99 -7.48
N GLU A 19 14.92 -13.40 -6.32
CA GLU A 19 15.04 -14.07 -5.02
C GLU A 19 13.75 -14.82 -4.62
N HIS A 20 12.59 -14.42 -5.13
CA HIS A 20 11.30 -15.07 -4.86
C HIS A 20 10.92 -16.16 -5.88
N LEU A 21 11.76 -16.45 -6.89
CA LEU A 21 11.52 -17.54 -7.84
C LEU A 21 11.34 -18.92 -7.18
N PRO A 22 12.01 -19.28 -6.05
CA PRO A 22 11.72 -20.51 -5.32
C PRO A 22 10.29 -20.56 -4.78
N TRP A 23 9.76 -19.45 -4.25
CA TRP A 23 8.38 -19.36 -3.80
C TRP A 23 7.41 -19.55 -4.96
N LEU A 24 7.67 -18.87 -6.09
CA LEU A 24 6.83 -18.97 -7.29
C LEU A 24 6.73 -20.42 -7.81
N ARG A 25 7.83 -21.18 -7.76
CA ARG A 25 7.84 -22.61 -8.12
C ARG A 25 7.05 -23.48 -7.15
N ALA A 26 7.00 -23.11 -5.87
CA ALA A 26 6.24 -23.81 -4.84
C ALA A 26 4.76 -23.40 -4.78
N LEU A 27 4.39 -22.32 -5.47
CA LEU A 27 3.07 -21.69 -5.38
C LEU A 27 1.89 -22.62 -5.71
N PRO A 28 1.92 -23.47 -6.76
CA PRO A 28 0.83 -24.41 -7.01
C PRO A 28 0.61 -25.38 -5.83
N THR A 29 1.68 -25.91 -5.25
CA THR A 29 1.61 -26.80 -4.08
C THR A 29 1.09 -26.07 -2.85
N LEU A 30 1.53 -24.83 -2.63
CA LEU A 30 1.04 -23.99 -1.55
C LEU A 30 -0.47 -23.74 -1.69
N ALA A 31 -0.93 -23.40 -2.90
CA ALA A 31 -2.34 -23.18 -3.18
C ALA A 31 -3.17 -24.44 -2.90
N ASP A 32 -2.75 -25.60 -3.40
CA ASP A 32 -3.42 -26.88 -3.13
C ASP A 32 -3.47 -27.19 -1.62
N THR A 33 -2.36 -26.93 -0.90
CA THR A 33 -2.28 -27.13 0.55
C THR A 33 -3.27 -26.25 1.31
N MET A 34 -3.39 -24.97 0.96
CA MET A 34 -4.31 -24.04 1.62
C MET A 34 -5.78 -24.33 1.27
N LEU A 35 -6.06 -24.73 0.03
CA LEU A 35 -7.40 -25.16 -0.38
C LEU A 35 -7.86 -26.37 0.42
N ASP A 36 -7.01 -27.38 0.58
CA ASP A 36 -7.33 -28.58 1.35
C ASP A 36 -7.48 -28.26 2.83
N ARG A 37 -6.52 -27.51 3.41
CA ARG A 37 -6.52 -27.14 4.83
C ARG A 37 -7.80 -26.42 5.26
N TRP A 38 -8.27 -25.47 4.44
CA TRP A 38 -9.48 -24.68 4.72
C TRP A 38 -10.73 -25.26 4.05
N SER A 39 -10.64 -26.45 3.44
CA SER A 39 -11.75 -27.13 2.75
C SER A 39 -12.46 -26.23 1.73
N LEU A 40 -11.68 -25.46 0.97
CA LEU A 40 -12.14 -24.46 0.02
C LEU A 40 -12.42 -25.08 -1.35
N LYS A 41 -13.45 -24.57 -2.03
CA LYS A 41 -13.72 -24.87 -3.44
C LYS A 41 -13.42 -23.65 -4.28
N VAL A 42 -12.60 -23.80 -5.33
CA VAL A 42 -12.32 -22.73 -6.29
C VAL A 42 -13.61 -22.30 -6.99
N ASP A 43 -13.84 -20.98 -7.07
CA ASP A 43 -15.06 -20.36 -7.59
C ASP A 43 -14.73 -19.28 -8.64
N GLY A 44 -13.96 -19.68 -9.66
CA GLY A 44 -13.56 -18.83 -10.77
C GLY A 44 -12.07 -18.93 -11.10
N PRO A 45 -11.61 -18.20 -12.14
CA PRO A 45 -10.19 -18.18 -12.49
C PRO A 45 -9.37 -17.47 -11.42
N ALA A 46 -8.15 -17.96 -11.22
CA ALA A 46 -7.15 -17.24 -10.43
C ALA A 46 -6.83 -15.88 -11.07
N ARG A 47 -6.55 -14.90 -10.23
CA ARG A 47 -6.16 -13.54 -10.56
C ARG A 47 -4.84 -13.24 -9.88
N HIS A 48 -4.22 -12.11 -10.21
CA HIS A 48 -3.05 -11.64 -9.50
C HIS A 48 -3.13 -10.12 -9.30
N GLY A 49 -2.56 -9.65 -8.19
CA GLY A 49 -2.13 -8.26 -8.06
C GLY A 49 -0.73 -8.09 -8.67
N MET A 50 0.03 -7.11 -8.20
CA MET A 50 1.43 -6.97 -8.59
C MET A 50 2.29 -8.13 -8.06
N VAL A 51 2.07 -8.53 -6.80
CA VAL A 51 2.88 -9.53 -6.09
C VAL A 51 2.08 -10.76 -5.61
N ALA A 52 0.77 -10.62 -5.42
CA ALA A 52 -0.06 -11.70 -4.86
C ALA A 52 -0.76 -12.52 -5.95
N LEU A 53 -0.86 -13.84 -5.74
CA LEU A 53 -1.86 -14.69 -6.37
C LEU A 53 -3.16 -14.63 -5.55
N VAL A 54 -4.28 -14.45 -6.25
CA VAL A 54 -5.60 -14.22 -5.67
C VAL A 54 -6.58 -15.21 -6.28
N ILE A 55 -7.11 -16.13 -5.47
CA ILE A 55 -7.98 -17.21 -5.94
C ILE A 55 -9.37 -17.03 -5.34
N PRO A 56 -10.41 -16.76 -6.15
CA PRO A 56 -11.79 -16.79 -5.68
C PRO A 56 -12.16 -18.19 -5.21
N VAL A 57 -12.74 -18.29 -4.02
CA VAL A 57 -13.12 -19.55 -3.39
C VAL A 57 -14.46 -19.46 -2.69
N VAL A 58 -15.05 -20.62 -2.39
CA VAL A 58 -16.23 -20.78 -1.56
C VAL A 58 -15.87 -21.70 -0.40
N ARG A 59 -16.20 -21.25 0.82
CA ARG A 59 -16.00 -21.99 2.07
C ARG A 59 -17.06 -23.10 2.24
N PRO A 60 -16.86 -24.04 3.18
CA PRO A 60 -17.84 -25.11 3.46
C PRO A 60 -19.25 -24.60 3.82
N ASP A 61 -19.32 -23.46 4.50
CA ASP A 61 -20.56 -22.75 4.88
C ASP A 61 -21.21 -21.98 3.72
N ARG A 62 -20.68 -22.13 2.49
CA ARG A 62 -21.09 -21.43 1.27
C ARG A 62 -20.73 -19.95 1.22
N THR A 63 -20.02 -19.43 2.23
CA THR A 63 -19.56 -18.04 2.22
C THR A 63 -18.49 -17.85 1.13
N PRO A 64 -18.67 -16.87 0.21
CA PRO A 64 -17.64 -16.54 -0.75
C PRO A 64 -16.44 -15.84 -0.11
N ALA A 65 -15.24 -16.22 -0.52
CA ALA A 65 -13.99 -15.71 0.01
C ALA A 65 -12.91 -15.62 -1.09
N VAL A 66 -11.76 -15.09 -0.72
CA VAL A 66 -10.58 -14.99 -1.57
C VAL A 66 -9.38 -15.55 -0.83
N LEU A 67 -8.70 -16.51 -1.43
CA LEU A 67 -7.40 -16.99 -0.97
C LEU A 67 -6.32 -16.10 -1.58
N LYS A 68 -5.57 -15.39 -0.73
CA LYS A 68 -4.44 -14.54 -1.12
C LYS A 68 -3.13 -15.22 -0.71
N LEU A 69 -2.21 -15.33 -1.67
CA LEU A 69 -0.89 -15.94 -1.52
C LEU A 69 0.17 -14.98 -2.05
N GLN A 70 1.15 -14.63 -1.22
CA GLN A 70 2.31 -13.83 -1.61
C GLN A 70 3.53 -14.23 -0.77
N PRO A 71 4.77 -13.95 -1.22
CA PRO A 71 5.95 -14.06 -0.36
C PRO A 71 5.81 -13.11 0.83
N ARG A 72 6.24 -13.56 2.01
CA ARG A 72 6.36 -12.69 3.18
C ARG A 72 7.58 -11.79 3.03
N ASP A 73 7.37 -10.51 3.28
CA ASP A 73 8.42 -9.50 3.41
C ASP A 73 8.08 -8.55 4.57
N GLU A 74 9.00 -7.64 4.88
CA GLU A 74 8.83 -6.68 5.98
C GLU A 74 7.62 -5.76 5.80
N GLU A 75 7.21 -5.46 4.55
CA GLU A 75 6.10 -4.56 4.28
C GLU A 75 4.75 -5.23 4.54
N ASN A 76 4.63 -6.52 4.21
CA ASN A 76 3.37 -7.26 4.25
C ASN A 76 3.18 -8.17 5.48
N ASP A 77 4.23 -8.41 6.28
CA ASP A 77 4.13 -9.29 7.45
C ASP A 77 3.09 -8.82 8.48
N GLY A 78 2.89 -7.50 8.57
CA GLY A 78 1.90 -6.89 9.45
C GLY A 78 0.45 -6.95 8.96
N GLU A 79 0.20 -7.30 7.69
CA GLU A 79 -1.13 -7.26 7.07
C GLU A 79 -2.19 -8.06 7.87
N PRO A 80 -1.96 -9.32 8.27
CA PRO A 80 -2.94 -10.07 9.06
C PRO A 80 -3.25 -9.42 10.40
N LEU A 81 -2.27 -8.78 11.05
CA LEU A 81 -2.45 -8.10 12.33
C LEU A 81 -3.31 -6.83 12.15
N ALA A 82 -3.04 -6.02 11.13
CA ALA A 82 -3.82 -4.82 10.83
C ALA A 82 -5.27 -5.15 10.46
N LEU A 83 -5.49 -6.15 9.59
CA LEU A 83 -6.84 -6.57 9.20
C LEU A 83 -7.64 -7.12 10.39
N ARG A 84 -7.01 -7.87 11.30
CA ARG A 84 -7.65 -8.28 12.56
C ARG A 84 -8.00 -7.09 13.45
N HIS A 85 -7.12 -6.09 13.51
CA HIS A 85 -7.32 -4.91 14.35
C HIS A 85 -8.46 -4.02 13.85
N TRP A 86 -8.56 -3.81 12.53
CA TRP A 86 -9.69 -3.09 11.94
C TRP A 86 -10.99 -3.89 11.98
N ALA A 87 -10.91 -5.23 12.01
CA ALA A 87 -12.07 -6.12 12.14
C ALA A 87 -13.20 -5.81 11.14
N GLY A 88 -12.83 -5.49 9.89
CA GLY A 88 -13.76 -5.14 8.82
C GLY A 88 -14.21 -3.68 8.78
N ASN A 89 -13.77 -2.83 9.71
CA ASN A 89 -14.06 -1.40 9.67
C ASN A 89 -13.22 -0.73 8.57
N ALA A 90 -13.86 -0.25 7.52
CA ALA A 90 -13.26 0.33 6.31
C ALA A 90 -12.26 -0.56 5.54
N ALA A 91 -11.87 -1.72 6.07
CA ALA A 91 -11.00 -2.70 5.43
C ALA A 91 -11.72 -4.03 5.22
N VAL A 92 -11.12 -4.86 4.35
CA VAL A 92 -11.52 -6.24 4.12
C VAL A 92 -11.41 -7.08 5.41
N HIS A 93 -12.38 -7.96 5.68
CA HIS A 93 -12.27 -8.94 6.75
C HIS A 93 -11.20 -9.99 6.46
N LEU A 94 -10.32 -10.23 7.43
CA LEU A 94 -9.52 -11.45 7.52
C LEU A 94 -10.38 -12.58 8.13
N LEU A 95 -10.65 -13.61 7.33
CA LEU A 95 -11.45 -14.76 7.74
C LEU A 95 -10.60 -15.87 8.36
N ASP A 96 -9.39 -16.08 7.83
CA ASP A 96 -8.41 -17.05 8.35
C ASP A 96 -6.99 -16.67 7.89
N HIS A 97 -5.97 -17.17 8.56
CA HIS A 97 -4.56 -16.86 8.30
C HIS A 97 -3.65 -18.01 8.71
N ASP A 98 -2.76 -18.41 7.81
CA ASP A 98 -1.68 -19.36 8.10
C ASP A 98 -0.35 -18.65 8.31
N GLU A 99 0.04 -18.46 9.57
CA GLU A 99 1.25 -17.73 9.94
C GLU A 99 2.54 -18.25 9.27
N PRO A 100 2.82 -19.57 9.21
CA PRO A 100 4.07 -20.05 8.59
C PRO A 100 4.23 -19.61 7.13
N THR A 101 3.15 -19.59 6.36
CA THR A 101 3.20 -19.25 4.94
C THR A 101 2.81 -17.79 4.65
N GLY A 102 2.16 -17.10 5.58
CA GLY A 102 1.55 -15.78 5.37
C GLY A 102 0.27 -15.83 4.55
N SER A 103 -0.26 -17.03 4.25
CA SER A 103 -1.47 -17.18 3.44
C SER A 103 -2.68 -16.63 4.18
N MET A 104 -3.54 -15.90 3.46
CA MET A 104 -4.74 -15.29 4.04
C MET A 104 -6.00 -15.73 3.30
N LEU A 105 -7.06 -15.96 4.06
CA LEU A 105 -8.41 -16.07 3.55
C LEU A 105 -9.16 -14.79 3.89
N LEU A 106 -9.61 -14.07 2.87
CA LEU A 106 -10.23 -12.75 2.98
C LEU A 106 -11.70 -12.79 2.55
N GLU A 107 -12.53 -11.86 3.04
CA GLU A 107 -13.86 -11.68 2.46
C GLU A 107 -13.77 -11.33 0.97
N ARG A 108 -14.70 -11.84 0.17
CA ARG A 108 -14.68 -11.59 -1.27
C ARG A 108 -15.38 -10.27 -1.61
N LEU A 109 -14.61 -9.35 -2.19
CA LEU A 109 -15.10 -8.08 -2.73
C LEU A 109 -15.40 -8.16 -4.24
N ILE A 110 -15.97 -7.10 -4.81
CA ILE A 110 -16.34 -7.02 -6.23
C ILE A 110 -15.13 -6.54 -7.04
N ALA A 111 -14.22 -7.46 -7.39
CA ALA A 111 -12.95 -7.15 -8.06
C ALA A 111 -13.08 -6.43 -9.42
N SER A 112 -14.25 -6.47 -10.08
CA SER A 112 -14.49 -5.74 -11.33
C SER A 112 -14.89 -4.27 -11.13
N ARG A 113 -14.93 -3.80 -9.88
CA ARG A 113 -15.31 -2.43 -9.52
C ARG A 113 -14.28 -1.85 -8.53
N PRO A 114 -13.04 -1.57 -9.00
CA PRO A 114 -12.08 -0.80 -8.22
C PRO A 114 -12.49 0.67 -8.16
N LEU A 115 -12.02 1.40 -7.15
CA LEU A 115 -12.27 2.83 -7.02
C LEU A 115 -11.62 3.61 -8.18
N SER A 116 -10.55 3.10 -8.77
CA SER A 116 -9.86 3.69 -9.92
C SER A 116 -10.73 3.76 -11.19
N ALA A 117 -11.88 3.07 -11.21
CA ALA A 117 -12.88 3.22 -12.26
C ALA A 117 -13.77 4.48 -12.10
N LEU A 118 -13.71 5.16 -10.95
CA LEU A 118 -14.42 6.42 -10.72
C LEU A 118 -13.58 7.64 -11.13
N PRO A 119 -14.22 8.80 -11.39
CA PRO A 119 -13.52 10.07 -11.49
C PRO A 119 -12.72 10.39 -10.22
N ALA A 120 -11.52 10.96 -10.37
CA ALA A 120 -10.62 11.27 -9.25
C ALA A 120 -11.28 12.14 -8.16
N SER A 121 -12.14 13.09 -8.54
CA SER A 121 -12.87 13.96 -7.59
C SER A 121 -13.86 13.20 -6.70
N GLU A 122 -14.43 12.09 -7.18
CA GLU A 122 -15.32 11.25 -6.38
C GLU A 122 -14.53 10.28 -5.50
N GLY A 123 -13.46 9.69 -6.07
CA GLY A 123 -12.66 8.73 -5.32
C GLY A 123 -11.86 9.36 -4.17
N ILE A 124 -11.44 10.63 -4.27
CA ILE A 124 -10.70 11.28 -3.16
C ILE A 124 -11.54 11.38 -1.88
N ALA A 125 -12.85 11.62 -2.00
CA ALA A 125 -13.76 11.66 -0.86
C ALA A 125 -13.95 10.29 -0.23
N VAL A 126 -13.97 9.23 -1.05
CA VAL A 126 -14.00 7.84 -0.56
C VAL A 126 -12.70 7.51 0.17
N ILE A 127 -11.54 7.88 -0.38
CA ILE A 127 -10.25 7.68 0.29
C ILE A 127 -10.21 8.41 1.65
N ALA A 128 -10.66 9.67 1.70
CA ALA A 128 -10.69 10.44 2.93
C ALA A 128 -11.57 9.78 4.00
N ASP A 129 -12.76 9.31 3.62
CA ASP A 129 -13.67 8.58 4.51
C ASP A 129 -13.01 7.28 5.02
N LEU A 130 -12.43 6.47 4.14
CA LEU A 130 -11.74 5.23 4.54
C LEU A 130 -10.59 5.52 5.50
N LEU A 131 -9.69 6.46 5.19
CA LEU A 131 -8.56 6.81 6.07
C LEU A 131 -9.03 7.26 7.45
N SER A 132 -10.12 8.01 7.55
CA SER A 132 -10.68 8.46 8.84
C SER A 132 -11.08 7.29 9.76
N HIS A 133 -11.52 6.18 9.18
CA HIS A 133 -11.87 4.96 9.89
C HIS A 133 -10.67 4.03 10.15
N LEU A 134 -9.66 4.07 9.26
CA LEU A 134 -8.46 3.23 9.36
C LEU A 134 -7.46 3.79 10.40
N HIS A 135 -7.40 5.11 10.59
CA HIS A 135 -6.44 5.79 11.50
C HIS A 135 -6.78 5.66 13.00
N VAL A 136 -6.98 4.42 13.45
CA VAL A 136 -7.12 4.04 14.88
C VAL A 136 -5.75 3.90 15.55
N PRO A 137 -5.63 3.84 16.90
CA PRO A 137 -4.35 3.56 17.55
C PRO A 137 -3.73 2.24 17.06
N ALA A 138 -2.43 2.24 16.73
CA ALA A 138 -1.77 1.04 16.25
C ALA A 138 -1.62 -0.03 17.36
N PRO A 139 -1.87 -1.32 17.06
CA PRO A 139 -1.59 -2.39 18.00
C PRO A 139 -0.07 -2.63 18.13
N PRO A 140 0.40 -3.23 19.24
CA PRO A 140 1.78 -3.67 19.37
C PRO A 140 2.19 -4.64 18.25
N GLY A 141 3.46 -4.60 17.85
CA GLY A 141 3.99 -5.49 16.80
C GLY A 141 3.90 -4.93 15.38
N ILE A 142 3.28 -3.77 15.20
CA ILE A 142 3.35 -3.01 13.93
C ILE A 142 4.64 -2.18 13.93
N ARG A 143 5.40 -2.26 12.84
CA ARG A 143 6.62 -1.47 12.62
C ARG A 143 6.33 0.03 12.62
N THR A 144 7.31 0.83 13.02
CA THR A 144 7.08 2.25 13.30
C THR A 144 7.54 3.15 12.17
N LEU A 145 6.82 4.25 11.96
CA LEU A 145 7.24 5.32 11.05
C LEU A 145 8.57 5.94 11.49
N THR A 146 8.87 5.93 12.79
CA THR A 146 10.18 6.36 13.33
C THR A 146 11.31 5.51 12.77
N ASP A 147 11.19 4.19 12.80
CA ASP A 147 12.23 3.28 12.31
C ASP A 147 12.43 3.45 10.80
N ILE A 148 11.32 3.53 10.06
CA ILE A 148 11.31 3.73 8.61
C ILE A 148 11.97 5.06 8.23
N ALA A 149 11.56 6.16 8.87
CA ALA A 149 12.11 7.49 8.59
C ALA A 149 13.59 7.56 8.99
N THR A 150 14.00 6.90 10.08
CA THR A 150 15.41 6.81 10.49
C THR A 150 16.24 6.07 9.44
N ALA A 151 15.75 4.94 8.93
CA ALA A 151 16.41 4.19 7.86
C ALA A 151 16.54 5.03 6.57
N MET A 152 15.45 5.69 6.15
CA MET A 152 15.48 6.60 4.99
C MET A 152 16.53 7.72 5.14
N LEU A 153 16.63 8.31 6.34
CA LEU A 153 17.61 9.38 6.61
C LEU A 153 19.06 8.86 6.61
N ALA A 154 19.29 7.63 7.06
CA ALA A 154 20.60 6.98 6.97
C ALA A 154 21.03 6.75 5.52
N GLU A 155 20.08 6.56 4.60
CA GLU A 155 20.31 6.39 3.17
C GLU A 155 20.46 7.70 2.38
N ARG A 156 20.39 8.87 3.03
CA ARG A 156 20.60 10.18 2.40
C ARG A 156 21.84 10.25 1.47
N PRO A 157 22.99 9.59 1.74
CA PRO A 157 24.11 9.58 0.80
C PRO A 157 23.78 9.00 -0.58
N LEU A 158 22.79 8.10 -0.71
CA LEU A 158 22.37 7.51 -1.98
C LEU A 158 21.80 8.55 -2.96
N LEU A 159 21.24 9.66 -2.45
CA LEU A 159 20.72 10.75 -3.28
C LEU A 159 21.80 11.35 -4.20
N ASN A 160 23.09 11.12 -3.91
CA ASN A 160 24.19 11.52 -4.80
C ASN A 160 24.23 10.77 -6.14
N ARG A 161 23.47 9.68 -6.27
CA ARG A 161 23.30 8.93 -7.52
C ARG A 161 22.35 9.61 -8.51
N LEU A 162 21.52 10.56 -8.06
CA LEU A 162 20.68 11.36 -8.95
C LEU A 162 21.56 12.24 -9.86
N THR A 163 21.45 12.05 -11.17
CA THR A 163 22.32 12.71 -12.16
C THR A 163 21.97 14.17 -12.38
N ASN A 164 20.70 14.54 -12.21
CA ASN A 164 20.23 15.90 -12.33
C ASN A 164 20.41 16.68 -11.00
N PRO A 165 21.16 17.81 -10.98
CA PRO A 165 21.35 18.60 -9.78
C PRO A 165 20.05 19.14 -9.16
N SER A 166 19.05 19.53 -9.96
CA SER A 166 17.81 20.08 -9.40
C SER A 166 16.96 19.01 -8.71
N GLU A 167 16.93 17.81 -9.27
CA GLU A 167 16.26 16.65 -8.65
C GLU A 167 16.96 16.24 -7.36
N ARG A 168 18.30 16.27 -7.35
CA ARG A 168 19.09 16.01 -6.14
C ARG A 168 18.78 17.02 -5.04
N THR A 169 18.72 18.31 -5.37
CA THR A 169 18.35 19.36 -4.40
C THR A 169 16.94 19.12 -3.86
N LEU A 170 15.97 18.79 -4.72
CA LEU A 170 14.60 18.49 -4.29
C LEU A 170 14.52 17.29 -3.34
N ALA A 171 15.22 16.19 -3.66
CA ALA A 171 15.27 15.01 -2.81
C ALA A 171 15.95 15.29 -1.46
N ILE A 172 17.00 16.12 -1.45
CA ILE A 172 17.64 16.59 -0.21
C ILE A 172 16.66 17.41 0.63
N THR A 173 15.88 18.31 0.03
CA THR A 173 14.84 19.06 0.73
C THR A 173 13.78 18.13 1.33
N CYS A 174 13.40 17.05 0.65
CA CYS A 174 12.51 16.03 1.20
C CYS A 174 13.12 15.32 2.42
N ALA A 175 14.43 15.04 2.40
CA ALA A 175 15.15 14.49 3.56
C ALA A 175 15.21 15.47 4.74
N ASP A 176 15.42 16.76 4.48
CA ASP A 176 15.42 17.77 5.54
C ASP A 176 14.01 17.91 6.17
N ALA A 177 12.95 17.88 5.36
CA ALA A 177 11.57 17.87 5.85
C ALA A 177 11.26 16.61 6.68
N THR A 178 11.74 15.45 6.25
CA THR A 178 11.61 14.18 6.99
C THR A 178 12.31 14.26 8.35
N ALA A 179 13.54 14.79 8.39
CA ALA A 179 14.31 14.95 9.63
C ALA A 179 13.64 15.90 10.63
N ALA A 180 12.91 16.91 10.16
CA ALA A 180 12.12 17.78 11.02
C ALA A 180 10.86 17.05 11.57
N ALA A 181 10.14 16.33 10.70
CA ALA A 181 8.87 15.69 11.03
C ALA A 181 9.01 14.49 11.99
N ILE A 182 10.15 13.78 11.98
CA ILE A 182 10.37 12.56 12.78
C ILE A 182 10.24 12.76 14.30
N SER A 183 10.29 14.00 14.79
CA SER A 183 10.08 14.31 16.21
C SER A 183 8.65 14.07 16.70
N GLU A 184 7.67 14.09 15.79
CA GLU A 184 6.26 13.82 16.07
C GLU A 184 5.71 12.72 15.13
N PRO A 185 6.22 11.48 15.25
CA PRO A 185 5.97 10.42 14.27
C PRO A 185 4.57 9.82 14.35
N GLY A 186 3.74 10.22 15.32
CA GLY A 186 2.40 9.66 15.53
C GLY A 186 2.38 8.21 16.01
N ASN A 187 1.18 7.65 16.16
CA ASN A 187 0.96 6.28 16.65
C ASN A 187 -0.32 5.64 16.08
N ARG A 188 -0.80 6.14 14.94
CA ARG A 188 -1.99 5.62 14.28
C ARG A 188 -1.62 4.46 13.37
N LEU A 189 -2.52 3.49 13.25
CA LEU A 189 -2.40 2.41 12.30
C LEU A 189 -2.64 2.97 10.90
N LEU A 190 -1.62 2.93 10.08
CA LEU A 190 -1.63 3.44 8.73
C LEU A 190 -1.78 2.28 7.74
N HIS A 191 -2.41 2.55 6.60
CA HIS A 191 -2.49 1.60 5.49
C HIS A 191 -1.19 1.56 4.67
N TRP A 192 -0.50 2.71 4.59
CA TRP A 192 0.70 3.03 3.82
C TRP A 192 0.57 3.00 2.30
N ASP A 193 -0.29 2.11 1.79
CA ASP A 193 -0.42 1.84 0.34
C ASP A 193 -1.87 2.03 -0.18
N LEU A 194 -2.62 2.97 0.41
CA LEU A 194 -4.02 3.18 0.04
C LEU A 194 -4.16 4.08 -1.20
N HIS A 195 -4.01 3.47 -2.38
CA HIS A 195 -4.36 4.06 -3.67
C HIS A 195 -5.70 3.50 -4.19
N TYR A 196 -6.18 4.02 -5.33
CA TYR A 196 -7.55 3.75 -5.79
C TYR A 196 -7.76 2.30 -6.23
N ASP A 197 -6.70 1.61 -6.66
CA ASP A 197 -6.77 0.19 -7.01
C ASP A 197 -6.82 -0.73 -5.78
N ASN A 198 -6.38 -0.24 -4.61
CA ASN A 198 -6.49 -0.93 -3.32
C ASN A 198 -7.80 -0.63 -2.59
N VAL A 199 -8.80 -0.10 -3.30
CA VAL A 199 -10.16 0.09 -2.82
C VAL A 199 -11.14 -0.59 -3.76
N LEU A 200 -11.91 -1.55 -3.25
CA LEU A 200 -12.87 -2.31 -4.05
C LEU A 200 -14.30 -2.14 -3.52
N ALA A 201 -15.27 -2.22 -4.42
CA ALA A 201 -16.67 -2.20 -4.03
C ALA A 201 -17.04 -3.46 -3.23
N SER A 202 -17.93 -3.29 -2.25
CA SER A 202 -18.41 -4.37 -1.38
C SER A 202 -19.94 -4.41 -1.33
N SER A 203 -20.50 -5.51 -0.85
CA SER A 203 -21.93 -5.62 -0.51
C SER A 203 -22.23 -5.15 0.92
N ARG A 204 -21.20 -5.01 1.77
CA ARG A 204 -21.34 -4.64 3.20
C ARG A 204 -21.36 -3.14 3.40
N THR A 205 -20.45 -2.46 2.71
CA THR A 205 -20.34 -1.00 2.60
C THR A 205 -20.04 -0.68 1.13
N PRO A 206 -20.20 0.57 0.67
CA PRO A 206 -19.94 0.91 -0.73
C PRO A 206 -18.51 0.56 -1.18
N TRP A 207 -17.53 0.79 -0.30
CA TRP A 207 -16.10 0.63 -0.57
C TRP A 207 -15.37 0.07 0.66
N LEU A 208 -14.31 -0.71 0.42
CA LEU A 208 -13.41 -1.24 1.43
C LEU A 208 -11.97 -1.23 0.92
N ALA A 209 -11.04 -0.96 1.82
CA ALA A 209 -9.61 -1.07 1.59
C ALA A 209 -9.14 -2.54 1.61
N ILE A 210 -8.13 -2.84 0.80
CA ILE A 210 -7.44 -4.12 0.72
C ILE A 210 -5.93 -3.89 0.71
N ASP A 211 -5.18 -4.95 1.00
CA ASP A 211 -3.72 -4.99 0.82
C ASP A 211 -2.94 -3.92 1.62
N PRO A 212 -3.19 -3.77 2.94
CA PRO A 212 -2.43 -2.83 3.75
C PRO A 212 -0.99 -3.29 3.91
N LYS A 213 -0.08 -2.32 3.95
CA LYS A 213 1.32 -2.52 4.37
C LYS A 213 1.54 -1.78 5.68
N PRO A 214 1.03 -2.28 6.81
CA PRO A 214 0.72 -1.42 7.95
C PRO A 214 1.96 -0.89 8.65
N ILE A 215 1.86 0.36 9.09
CA ILE A 215 2.86 1.03 9.93
C ILE A 215 2.16 1.79 11.06
N SER A 216 2.85 1.98 12.19
CA SER A 216 2.42 2.83 13.28
C SER A 216 3.04 4.20 13.09
N GLY A 217 2.23 5.23 12.81
CA GLY A 217 2.77 6.53 12.46
C GLY A 217 1.78 7.67 12.40
N HIS A 218 2.20 8.76 11.76
CA HIS A 218 1.45 9.99 11.62
C HIS A 218 0.49 9.85 10.43
N PRO A 219 -0.82 10.08 10.60
CA PRO A 219 -1.84 9.95 9.54
C PRO A 219 -1.49 10.57 8.19
N ALA A 220 -0.79 11.69 8.20
CA ALA A 220 -0.43 12.38 6.97
C ALA A 220 0.56 11.63 6.06
N PHE A 221 1.26 10.61 6.56
CA PHE A 221 2.12 9.76 5.73
C PHE A 221 1.30 8.88 4.75
N ASP A 222 0.02 8.64 5.05
CA ASP A 222 -0.91 7.87 4.20
C ASP A 222 -1.52 8.69 3.04
N LEU A 223 -1.29 10.00 2.96
CA LEU A 223 -1.92 10.81 1.92
C LEU A 223 -1.33 10.55 0.53
N MET A 224 -0.03 10.28 0.48
CA MET A 224 0.73 10.27 -0.76
C MET A 224 0.19 9.28 -1.81
N PRO A 225 -0.12 8.00 -1.50
CA PRO A 225 -0.56 7.04 -2.53
C PRO A 225 -1.78 7.50 -3.32
N ALA A 226 -2.73 8.16 -2.65
CA ALA A 226 -3.93 8.71 -3.28
C ALA A 226 -3.68 10.00 -4.08
N LEU A 227 -2.62 10.73 -3.77
CA LEU A 227 -2.18 11.91 -4.52
C LEU A 227 -1.48 11.50 -5.83
N ASP A 228 -0.69 10.43 -5.78
CA ASP A 228 0.13 9.89 -6.87
C ASP A 228 -0.69 9.15 -7.95
N ASN A 229 -1.46 8.13 -7.57
CA ASN A 229 -2.17 7.22 -8.48
C ASN A 229 -3.21 7.90 -9.39
N ASN A 230 -3.56 9.16 -9.13
CA ASN A 230 -4.44 9.99 -9.96
C ASN A 230 -3.86 11.40 -10.20
N PHE A 231 -2.54 11.52 -10.30
CA PHE A 231 -1.90 12.80 -10.61
C PHE A 231 -2.26 13.30 -12.02
N HIS A 232 -2.76 14.54 -12.10
CA HIS A 232 -3.08 15.20 -13.37
C HIS A 232 -2.35 16.54 -13.52
N THR A 233 -2.53 17.44 -12.54
CA THR A 233 -1.92 18.78 -12.55
C THR A 233 -1.58 19.23 -11.12
N PRO A 234 -0.67 20.20 -10.94
CA PRO A 234 -0.39 20.80 -9.63
C PRO A 234 -1.63 21.38 -8.94
N THR A 235 -2.54 22.02 -9.69
CA THR A 235 -3.77 22.59 -9.12
C THR A 235 -4.71 21.50 -8.60
N ASP A 236 -4.88 20.42 -9.36
CA ASP A 236 -5.67 19.27 -8.92
C ASP A 236 -5.05 18.58 -7.69
N LEU A 237 -3.73 18.42 -7.67
CA LEU A 237 -3.00 17.90 -6.51
C LEU A 237 -3.32 18.72 -5.24
N LEU A 238 -3.20 20.05 -5.32
CA LEU A 238 -3.45 20.93 -4.17
C LEU A 238 -4.90 20.81 -3.68
N HIS A 239 -5.87 20.75 -4.59
CA HIS A 239 -7.27 20.54 -4.21
C HIS A 239 -7.48 19.20 -3.49
N ARG A 240 -6.89 18.11 -3.99
CA ARG A 240 -6.99 16.79 -3.34
C ARG A 240 -6.26 16.74 -2.01
N PHE A 241 -5.08 17.36 -1.91
CA PHE A 241 -4.34 17.50 -0.65
C PHE A 241 -5.14 18.31 0.37
N ASP A 242 -5.75 19.42 -0.04
CA ASP A 242 -6.61 20.23 0.83
C ASP A 242 -7.84 19.46 1.29
N HIS A 243 -8.50 18.73 0.39
CA HIS A 243 -9.64 17.88 0.75
C HIS A 243 -9.26 16.81 1.79
N LEU A 244 -8.12 16.12 1.60
CA LEU A 244 -7.64 15.11 2.53
C LEU A 244 -7.28 15.72 3.89
N THR A 245 -6.54 16.82 3.91
CA THR A 245 -6.11 17.46 5.16
C THR A 245 -7.29 18.04 5.94
N GLU A 246 -8.29 18.61 5.27
CA GLU A 246 -9.52 19.08 5.92
C GLU A 246 -10.34 17.92 6.48
N SER A 247 -10.58 16.88 5.68
CA SER A 247 -11.42 15.73 6.08
C SER A 247 -10.82 14.96 7.25
N LEU A 248 -9.49 14.86 7.29
CA LEU A 248 -8.74 14.15 8.34
C LEU A 248 -8.31 15.08 9.48
N SER A 249 -8.68 16.37 9.44
CA SER A 249 -8.30 17.38 10.44
C SER A 249 -6.79 17.46 10.69
N LEU A 250 -6.00 17.39 9.61
CA LEU A 250 -4.53 17.40 9.65
C LEU A 250 -4.00 18.83 9.53
N ASP A 251 -2.96 19.13 10.30
CA ASP A 251 -2.16 20.34 10.10
C ASP A 251 -1.45 20.29 8.73
N ARG A 252 -1.68 21.31 7.90
CA ARG A 252 -1.22 21.32 6.51
C ARG A 252 0.31 21.33 6.37
N PRO A 253 1.08 22.18 7.11
CA PRO A 253 2.54 22.10 7.12
C PRO A 253 3.06 20.70 7.49
N THR A 254 2.53 20.11 8.56
CA THR A 254 2.90 18.75 8.98
C THR A 254 2.56 17.72 7.91
N ALA A 255 1.39 17.84 7.28
CA ALA A 255 0.98 16.93 6.23
C ALA A 255 1.82 17.05 4.96
N ALA A 256 2.25 18.26 4.60
CA ALA A 256 3.17 18.48 3.51
C ALA A 256 4.53 17.83 3.81
N ALA A 257 5.05 17.99 5.03
CA ALA A 257 6.32 17.36 5.44
C ALA A 257 6.29 15.83 5.34
N TRP A 258 5.22 15.18 5.80
CA TRP A 258 5.07 13.72 5.67
C TRP A 258 4.81 13.25 4.23
N THR A 259 4.19 14.09 3.38
CA THR A 259 4.06 13.79 1.95
C THR A 259 5.41 13.90 1.22
N LEU A 260 6.25 14.87 1.60
CA LEU A 260 7.64 14.96 1.13
C LEU A 260 8.48 13.77 1.61
N ALA A 261 8.24 13.28 2.83
CA ALA A 261 8.89 12.05 3.32
C ALA A 261 8.53 10.82 2.45
N ARG A 262 7.29 10.70 1.98
CA ARG A 262 6.92 9.65 1.01
C ARG A 262 7.61 9.83 -0.34
N THR A 263 7.76 11.08 -0.81
CA THR A 263 8.55 11.38 -2.03
C THR A 263 9.99 10.91 -1.88
N LEU A 264 10.62 11.17 -0.72
CA LEU A 264 11.96 10.66 -0.43
C LEU A 264 12.01 9.14 -0.45
N GLN A 265 11.04 8.47 0.19
CA GLN A 265 10.96 7.01 0.22
C GLN A 265 10.90 6.41 -1.19
N ASN A 266 9.99 6.90 -2.04
CA ASN A 266 9.86 6.41 -3.41
C ASN A 266 11.12 6.70 -4.24
N THR A 267 11.79 7.83 -3.99
CA THR A 267 13.08 8.14 -4.61
C THR A 267 14.16 7.14 -4.21
N LEU A 268 14.27 6.81 -2.92
CA LEU A 268 15.24 5.83 -2.42
C LEU A 268 14.97 4.43 -3.00
N TRP A 269 13.72 4.01 -3.07
CA TRP A 269 13.32 2.77 -3.75
C TRP A 269 13.77 2.74 -5.21
N SER A 270 13.47 3.80 -5.98
CA SER A 270 13.90 3.89 -7.39
C SER A 270 15.43 3.80 -7.54
N LEU A 271 16.18 4.42 -6.61
CA LEU A 271 17.64 4.34 -6.60
C LEU A 271 18.16 2.92 -6.29
N HIS A 272 17.48 2.17 -5.41
CA HIS A 272 17.79 0.75 -5.16
C HIS A 272 17.55 -0.10 -6.42
N ASP A 273 16.50 0.20 -7.18
CA ASP A 273 16.18 -0.44 -8.46
C ASP A 273 17.13 -0.07 -9.60
N GLY A 274 18.04 0.90 -9.35
CA GLY A 274 19.09 1.29 -10.29
C GLY A 274 18.80 2.57 -11.06
N ASP A 275 17.66 3.22 -10.82
CA ASP A 275 17.34 4.49 -11.44
C ASP A 275 18.31 5.59 -10.99
N THR A 276 18.40 6.64 -11.79
CA THR A 276 19.33 7.77 -11.58
C THR A 276 18.66 9.13 -11.80
N THR A 277 17.34 9.13 -11.88
CA THR A 277 16.46 10.29 -12.02
C THR A 277 15.28 10.15 -11.08
N LEU A 278 14.72 11.27 -10.64
CA LEU A 278 13.51 11.28 -9.82
C LEU A 278 12.29 11.03 -10.70
N ASP A 279 11.32 10.25 -10.22
CA ASP A 279 10.07 10.06 -10.95
C ASP A 279 9.37 11.43 -11.19
N PRO A 280 8.94 11.75 -12.42
CA PRO A 280 8.39 13.07 -12.73
C PRO A 280 7.16 13.45 -11.90
N VAL A 281 6.33 12.48 -11.51
CA VAL A 281 5.14 12.73 -10.67
C VAL A 281 5.58 13.03 -9.24
N GLN A 282 6.51 12.24 -8.68
CA GLN A 282 7.10 12.51 -7.36
C GLN A 282 7.73 13.92 -7.31
N ALA A 283 8.45 14.30 -8.36
CA ALA A 283 9.06 15.63 -8.47
C ALA A 283 8.00 16.73 -8.45
N ALA A 284 6.93 16.56 -9.24
CA ALA A 284 5.84 17.53 -9.35
C ALA A 284 5.07 17.67 -8.02
N ILE A 285 4.80 16.56 -7.32
CA ILE A 285 4.15 16.57 -6.00
C ILE A 285 4.98 17.39 -5.01
N ALA A 286 6.27 17.08 -4.88
CA ALA A 286 7.14 17.76 -3.94
C ALA A 286 7.30 19.25 -4.26
N GLN A 287 7.52 19.60 -5.52
CA GLN A 287 7.62 20.99 -5.96
C GLN A 287 6.34 21.78 -5.68
N THR A 288 5.18 21.17 -5.93
CA THR A 288 3.89 21.81 -5.72
C THR A 288 3.66 22.12 -4.24
N LEU A 289 3.98 21.17 -3.34
CA LEU A 289 3.83 21.35 -1.90
C LEU A 289 4.84 22.34 -1.31
N LEU A 290 6.07 22.39 -1.85
CA LEU A 290 7.10 23.34 -1.43
C LEU A 290 6.85 24.78 -1.91
N SER A 291 6.07 24.95 -2.97
CA SER A 291 5.73 26.27 -3.54
C SER A 291 4.51 26.91 -2.89
N ARG A 292 3.94 26.27 -1.86
CA ARG A 292 2.73 26.70 -1.17
C ARG A 292 3.01 27.79 -0.13
#